data_AF-T2IFT2-F1
#
_entry.id   AF-T2IFT2-F1
#
_cell.length_a   1.000
_cell.length_b   1.000
_cell.length_c   1.000
_cell.angle_alpha   90.00
_cell.angle_beta   90.00
_cell.angle_gamma   90.00
#
_symmetry.space_group_name_H-M   'P 1'
#
loop_
_entity.id
_entity.type
_entity.pdbx_description
1 polymer ?
#
loop_
_entity_poly.entity_id
_entity_poly.type
_entity_poly.pdbx_seq_one_letter_code
_entity_poly.pdbx_strand_id
1 'polypeptide(L)' 'MGGVMDAGNLLKPALARGELQCLGTTTLDEYRQHIEKDAALERRFQPVMVGEPSVEETIEIFTGVM' A
#
# COMPACT_ATOMS: atom_id res chain seq x y z
N MET A 1 -18.75 16.82 -9.86
CA MET A 1 -17.62 17.65 -9.37
C MET A 1 -17.36 17.30 -7.91
N GLY A 2 -16.81 16.12 -7.65
CA GLY A 2 -16.32 15.73 -6.33
C GLY A 2 -14.81 15.78 -6.38
N GLY A 3 -14.22 16.93 -6.05
CA GLY A 3 -12.79 16.99 -5.81
C GLY A 3 -12.51 16.10 -4.62
N VAL A 4 -11.98 14.90 -4.86
CA VAL A 4 -11.26 14.16 -3.83
C VAL A 4 -10.21 15.15 -3.36
N MET A 5 -10.45 15.78 -2.20
CA MET A 5 -9.40 16.50 -1.50
C MET A 5 -8.21 15.55 -1.52
N ASP A 6 -7.04 16.02 -1.97
CA ASP A 6 -5.82 15.23 -2.06
C ASP A 6 -5.55 14.61 -0.68
N ALA A 7 -6.11 13.42 -0.45
CA ALA A 7 -6.16 12.78 0.85
C ALA A 7 -4.74 12.43 1.29
N GLY A 8 -3.84 12.24 0.32
CA GLY A 8 -2.40 12.12 0.55
C GLY A 8 -1.85 13.34 1.29
N ASN A 9 -2.19 14.56 0.88
CA ASN A 9 -1.74 15.77 1.58
C ASN A 9 -2.32 15.92 2.98
N LEU A 10 -3.54 15.42 3.22
CA LEU A 10 -4.14 15.40 4.56
C LEU A 10 -3.47 14.38 5.49
N LEU A 11 -3.01 13.24 4.95
CA LEU A 11 -2.41 12.14 5.72
C LEU A 11 -0.90 12.33 6.00
N LYS A 12 -0.17 13.01 5.10
CA LYS A 12 1.28 13.26 5.22
C LYS A 12 1.71 13.78 6.60
N PRO A 13 1.06 14.79 7.21
CA PRO A 13 1.47 15.28 8.53
C PRO A 13 1.33 14.23 9.64
N ALA A 14 0.25 13.45 9.65
CA ALA A 14 0.00 12.43 10.66
C ALA A 14 0.98 11.24 10.52
N LEU A 15 1.26 10.82 9.29
CA LEU A 15 2.29 9.82 8.99
C LEU A 15 3.70 10.31 9.38
N ALA A 16 3.99 11.59 9.15
CA ALA A 16 5.29 12.17 9.50
C ALA A 16 5.53 12.20 11.02
N ARG A 17 4.49 12.48 11.81
CA ARG A 17 4.54 12.49 13.28
C ARG A 17 4.44 11.10 13.91
N GLY A 18 4.07 10.07 13.14
CA GLY A 18 3.87 8.71 13.65
C GLY A 18 2.57 8.53 14.44
N GLU A 19 1.64 9.48 14.34
CA GLU A 19 0.32 9.42 14.99
C GLU A 19 -0.64 8.46 14.28
N LEU A 20 -0.32 8.09 13.03
CA LEU A 20 -1.08 7.18 12.21
C LEU A 20 -0.18 6.05 11.73
N GLN A 21 -0.61 4.81 11.99
CA GLN A 21 -0.08 3.61 11.36
C GLN A 21 -1.08 3.14 10.33
N CYS A 22 -0.62 2.81 9.12
CA CYS A 22 -1.48 2.27 8.08
C CYS A 22 -0.72 1.27 7.20
N LEU A 23 -1.50 0.44 6.52
CA LEU A 23 -1.03 -0.41 5.44
C LEU A 23 -1.70 0.07 4.15
N GLY A 24 -0.92 0.18 3.09
CA GLY A 24 -1.40 0.51 1.75
C GLY A 24 -1.28 -0.72 0.85
N THR A 25 -2.21 -0.86 -0.09
CA THR A 25 -2.19 -1.89 -1.12
C THR A 25 -2.26 -1.22 -2.48
N THR A 26 -1.32 -1.54 -3.37
CA THR A 26 -1.28 -0.99 -4.73
C THR A 26 -0.74 -2.04 -5.68
N THR A 27 -0.93 -1.84 -6.98
CA THR A 27 -0.07 -2.48 -7.97
C THR A 27 1.34 -1.87 -7.94
N LEU A 28 2.30 -2.55 -8.58
CA LEU A 28 3.67 -2.04 -8.71
C LEU A 28 3.71 -0.74 -9.54
N ASP A 29 2.87 -0.64 -10.57
CA ASP A 29 2.84 0.52 -11.45
C ASP A 29 2.27 1.75 -10.74
N GLU A 30 1.20 1.59 -9.96
CA GLU A 30 0.64 2.68 -9.14
C GLU A 30 1.63 3.11 -8.05
N TYR A 31 2.35 2.19 -7.42
CA TYR A 31 3.38 2.52 -6.44
C TYR A 31 4.47 3.40 -7.06
N ARG A 32 4.99 3.02 -8.23
CA ARG A 32 5.99 3.78 -8.99
C ARG A 32 5.47 5.15 -9.43
N GLN A 33 4.19 5.24 -9.79
CA GLN A 33 3.61 6.47 -10.29
C GLN A 33 3.29 7.47 -9.18
N HIS A 34 2.87 7.01 -8.01
CA HIS A 34 2.27 7.86 -6.98
C HIS A 34 3.03 7.89 -5.65
N ILE A 35 3.72 6.83 -5.26
CA ILE A 35 4.42 6.74 -3.96
C ILE A 35 5.92 7.00 -4.12
N GLU A 36 6.57 6.29 -5.04
CA GLU A 36 8.02 6.39 -5.25
C GLU A 36 8.46 7.78 -5.71
N LYS A 37 7.59 8.50 -6.44
CA LYS A 37 7.87 9.89 -6.87
C LYS A 37 7.69 10.92 -5.75
N ASP A 38 7.04 10.57 -4.65
CA ASP A 38 6.80 11.47 -3.52
C ASP A 38 7.77 11.14 -2.38
N ALA A 39 8.83 11.95 -2.26
CA ALA A 39 9.90 11.73 -1.28
C ALA A 39 9.42 11.68 0.19
N ALA A 40 8.26 12.26 0.52
CA ALA A 40 7.71 12.17 1.87
C ALA A 40 7.05 10.82 2.13
N LEU A 41 6.34 10.27 1.14
CA LEU A 41 5.69 8.96 1.24
C LEU A 41 6.69 7.82 1.10
N GLU A 42 7.63 7.91 0.15
CA GLU A 42 8.68 6.91 -0.10
C GLU A 42 9.49 6.58 1.16
N ARG A 43 9.79 7.58 1.99
CA ARG A 43 10.56 7.39 3.24
C ARG A 43 9.75 6.80 4.40
N ARG A 44 8.42 6.75 4.27
CA ARG A 44 7.49 6.34 5.34
C ARG A 44 6.85 4.99 5.06
N PHE A 45 6.71 4.63 3.79
CA PHE A 45 6.28 3.31 3.39
C PHE A 45 7.48 2.43 3.10
N GLN A 46 7.48 1.23 3.68
CA GLN A 46 8.38 0.17 3.27
C GLN A 46 7.59 -0.78 2.35
N PRO A 47 7.94 -0.91 1.06
CA PRO A 47 7.24 -1.80 0.16
C PRO A 47 7.50 -3.26 0.55
N VAL A 48 6.44 -4.04 0.61
CA VAL A 48 6.49 -5.50 0.76
C VAL A 48 5.91 -6.09 -0.53
N MET A 49 6.75 -6.76 -1.31
CA MET A 49 6.31 -7.38 -2.56
C MET A 49 5.54 -8.65 -2.25
N VAL A 50 4.29 -8.70 -2.70
CA VAL A 50 3.45 -9.90 -2.61
C VAL A 50 3.44 -10.56 -3.97
N GLY A 51 4.03 -11.76 -4.03
CA GLY A 51 3.99 -12.59 -5.23
C GLY A 51 2.66 -13.32 -5.37
N GLU A 52 2.40 -13.84 -6.57
CA GLU A 52 1.33 -14.80 -6.77
C GLU A 52 1.61 -16.06 -5.95
N PRO A 53 0.60 -16.65 -5.27
CA PRO A 53 0.78 -17.92 -4.57
C PRO A 53 1.18 -19.01 -5.56
N SER A 54 1.98 -19.97 -5.09
CA SER A 54 2.23 -21.19 -5.85
C SER A 54 0.95 -22.01 -6.03
N VAL A 55 0.97 -22.99 -6.92
CA VAL A 55 -0.19 -23.90 -7.10
C VAL A 55 -0.45 -24.66 -5.80
N GLU A 56 0.61 -25.12 -5.13
CA GLU A 56 0.53 -25.82 -3.85
C GLU A 56 -0.07 -24.91 -2.75
N GLU A 57 0.42 -23.67 -2.61
CA GLU A 57 -0.10 -22.69 -1.65
C GLU A 57 -1.56 -22.35 -1.96
N THR A 58 -1.92 -22.23 -3.23
CA THR A 58 -3.29 -21.97 -3.67
C THR A 58 -4.23 -23.11 -3.24
N ILE A 59 -3.81 -24.36 -3.45
CA ILE A 59 -4.56 -25.54 -3.00
C ILE A 59 -4.71 -25.52 -1.47
N GLU A 60 -3.63 -25.25 -0.72
CA GLU A 60 -3.67 -25.15 0.74
C GLU A 60 -4.65 -24.08 1.23
N ILE A 61 -4.61 -22.88 0.64
CA ILE A 61 -5.54 -21.78 0.95
C ILE A 61 -6.99 -22.24 0.79
N PHE A 62 -7.32 -22.94 -0.30
CA PHE A 62 -8.69 -23.45 -0.50
C PHE A 62 -9.08 -24.52 0.53
N THR A 63 -8.13 -25.37 0.96
CA THR A 63 -8.41 -26.42 1.95
C THR A 63 -8.52 -25.91 3.38
N GLY A 64 -7.86 -24.80 3.73
CA GLY A 64 -7.92 -24.20 5.07
C GLY A 64 -9.13 -23.28 5.30
N VAL A 65 -9.88 -22.93 4.25
CA VAL A 65 -11.06 -22.06 4.29
C VAL A 65 -12.37 -22.86 4.22
N MET A 66 -12.31 -24.17 3.90
CA MET A 66 -13.48 -25.07 3.88
C MET A 66 -13.76 -25.73 5.23
#